data_AF-S0DHY9-F1
#
_entry.id   AF-S0DHY9-F1
#
_cell.length_a   1.000
_cell.length_b   1.000
_cell.length_c   1.000
_cell.angle_alpha   90.00
_cell.angle_beta   90.00
_cell.angle_gamma   90.00
#
_symmetry.space_group_name_H-M   'P 1'
#
loop_
_entity.id
_entity.type
_entity.pdbx_description
1 polymer ?
#
loop_
_entity_poly.entity_id
_entity_poly.type
_entity_poly.pdbx_seq_one_letter_code
_entity_poly.pdbx_strand_id
1 'polypeptide(L)'
;MGRGMCLNLVKKGCLDKPLLVYNRTQKRSEDFVAQVGSDHAKMCTSLHEGVGSCDITFSWLGLDSAVADIYESMAEGGDICGKLFIGCSTISPELRLRN
;
A
#
# COMPACT_ATOMS: atom_id res chain seq x y z
N MET A 1 -8.67 3.74 -7.95
CA MET A 1 -7.61 3.21 -8.83
C MET A 1 -6.78 2.09 -8.18
N GLY A 2 -6.32 2.22 -6.92
CA GLY A 2 -5.53 1.17 -6.24
C GLY A 2 -6.09 -0.26 -6.33
N ARG A 3 -7.41 -0.46 -6.21
CA ARG A 3 -8.04 -1.80 -6.33
C ARG A 3 -7.75 -2.49 -7.68
N GLY A 4 -7.71 -1.73 -8.78
CA GLY A 4 -7.38 -2.28 -10.10
C GLY A 4 -5.92 -2.73 -10.20
N MET A 5 -5.01 -1.99 -9.57
CA MET A 5 -3.60 -2.36 -9.47
C MET A 5 -3.41 -3.63 -8.64
N CYS A 6 -4.06 -3.73 -7.47
CA CYS A 6 -4.04 -4.94 -6.65
C CYS A 6 -4.57 -6.16 -7.41
N LEU A 7 -5.65 -6.00 -8.18
CA LEU A 7 -6.20 -7.09 -8.99
C LEU A 7 -5.23 -7.54 -10.09
N ASN A 8 -4.50 -6.61 -10.71
CA ASN A 8 -3.47 -6.96 -11.69
C ASN A 8 -2.30 -7.71 -11.04
N LEU A 9 -1.84 -7.27 -9.86
CA LEU A 9 -0.78 -7.97 -9.12
C LEU A 9 -1.20 -9.38 -8.71
N VAL A 10 -2.41 -9.55 -8.19
CA VAL A 10 -2.95 -10.87 -7.85
C VAL A 10 -2.99 -11.80 -9.07
N LYS A 11 -3.42 -11.29 -10.24
CA LYS A 11 -3.61 -12.12 -11.43
C LYS A 11 -2.33 -12.38 -12.23
N LYS A 12 -1.36 -11.46 -12.18
CA LYS A 12 -0.23 -11.43 -13.12
C LYS A 12 1.14 -11.21 -12.46
N GLY A 13 1.18 -10.90 -11.17
CA GLY A 13 2.40 -10.51 -10.45
C GLY A 13 3.31 -11.66 -10.05
N CYS A 14 2.92 -12.92 -10.30
CA CYS A 14 3.68 -14.12 -9.90
C CYS A 14 4.19 -14.04 -8.45
N LEU A 15 3.27 -13.79 -7.50
CA LEU A 15 3.62 -13.59 -6.10
C LEU A 15 3.79 -14.95 -5.39
N ASP A 16 4.90 -15.11 -4.66
CA ASP A 16 5.13 -16.30 -3.82
C ASP A 16 4.30 -16.30 -2.53
N LYS A 17 3.74 -15.14 -2.16
CA LYS A 17 2.92 -14.93 -0.98
C LYS A 17 1.67 -14.11 -1.33
N PRO A 18 0.57 -14.23 -0.58
CA PRO A 18 -0.62 -13.40 -0.79
C PRO A 18 -0.27 -11.91 -0.74
N LEU A 19 -0.90 -11.13 -1.62
CA LEU A 19 -0.73 -9.68 -1.64
C LEU A 19 -1.27 -9.06 -0.35
N LEU A 20 -0.41 -8.35 0.39
CA LEU A 20 -0.85 -7.58 1.54
C LEU A 20 -1.55 -6.30 1.08
N VAL A 21 -2.75 -6.05 1.60
CA VAL A 21 -3.55 -4.87 1.26
C VAL A 21 -3.93 -4.10 2.52
N TYR A 22 -3.78 -2.78 2.46
CA TYR A 22 -4.16 -1.86 3.51
C TYR A 22 -4.98 -0.72 2.92
N ASN A 23 -5.99 -0.27 3.66
CA ASN A 23 -6.73 0.94 3.37
C ASN A 23 -7.28 1.51 4.68
N ARG A 24 -7.22 2.83 4.86
CA ARG A 24 -7.74 3.52 6.06
C ARG A 24 -9.15 3.05 6.45
N THR A 25 -10.03 2.87 5.46
CA THR A 25 -11.33 2.22 5.64
C THR A 25 -11.18 0.71 5.45
N GLN A 26 -11.14 -0.04 6.56
CA GLN A 26 -10.88 -1.50 6.56
C GLN A 26 -11.82 -2.28 5.65
N LYS A 27 -13.12 -1.92 5.63
CA LYS A 27 -14.12 -2.57 4.78
C LYS A 27 -13.72 -2.66 3.31
N ARG A 28 -12.96 -1.69 2.78
CA ARG A 28 -12.49 -1.73 1.38
C ARG A 28 -11.46 -2.83 1.14
N SER A 29 -10.60 -3.10 2.12
CA SER A 29 -9.63 -4.19 2.08
C SER A 29 -10.32 -5.54 2.27
N GLU A 30 -11.26 -5.64 3.21
CA GLU A 30 -12.09 -6.84 3.41
C GLU A 30 -12.84 -7.22 2.14
N ASP A 31 -13.52 -6.26 1.51
CA ASP A 31 -14.27 -6.49 0.26
C ASP A 31 -13.35 -6.90 -0.90
N PHE A 32 -12.09 -6.46 -0.89
CA PHE A 32 -11.12 -6.88 -1.90
C PHE A 32 -10.64 -8.31 -1.64
N VAL A 33 -10.28 -8.64 -0.40
CA VAL A 33 -9.87 -9.99 -0.01
C VAL A 33 -11.01 -10.99 -0.27
N ALA A 34 -12.24 -10.64 0.08
CA ALA A 34 -13.41 -11.48 -0.21
C ALA A 34 -13.64 -11.69 -1.72
N GLN A 35 -13.27 -10.70 -2.55
CA GLN A 35 -13.40 -10.81 -4.00
C GLN A 35 -12.35 -11.75 -4.63
N VAL A 36 -11.11 -11.73 -4.13
CA VAL A 36 -9.99 -12.47 -4.75
C VAL A 36 -9.63 -13.76 -4.03
N GLY A 37 -10.08 -13.96 -2.80
CA GLY A 37 -9.75 -15.10 -1.96
C GLY A 37 -8.53 -14.85 -1.06
N SER A 38 -8.53 -15.46 0.13
CA SER A 38 -7.46 -15.32 1.13
C SER A 38 -6.11 -15.89 0.69
N ASP A 39 -6.11 -16.82 -0.26
CA ASP A 39 -4.89 -17.40 -0.85
C ASP A 39 -4.17 -16.40 -1.76
N HIS A 40 -4.87 -15.36 -2.21
CA HIS A 40 -4.35 -14.36 -3.15
C HIS A 40 -4.09 -13.00 -2.51
N ALA A 41 -4.85 -12.62 -1.50
CA ALA A 41 -4.65 -11.37 -0.78
C ALA A 41 -4.99 -11.50 0.71
N LYS A 42 -4.29 -10.72 1.54
CA LYS A 42 -4.53 -10.63 2.98
C LYS A 42 -4.62 -9.17 3.40
N MET A 43 -5.59 -8.86 4.26
CA MET A 43 -5.71 -7.53 4.85
C MET A 43 -4.70 -7.34 5.98
N CYS A 44 -4.00 -6.21 5.98
CA CYS A 44 -3.25 -5.71 7.13
C CYS A 44 -4.12 -4.75 7.93
N THR A 45 -4.08 -4.85 9.26
CA THR A 45 -4.84 -3.95 10.15
C THR A 45 -4.04 -2.71 10.53
N SER A 46 -2.71 -2.73 10.34
CA SER A 46 -1.82 -1.59 10.52
C SER A 46 -0.85 -1.43 9.34
N LEU A 47 -0.40 -0.20 9.10
CA LEU A 47 0.64 0.09 8.11
C LEU A 47 1.97 -0.55 8.47
N HIS A 48 2.32 -0.57 9.76
CA HIS A 48 3.62 -1.05 10.23
C HIS A 48 3.76 -2.56 10.01
N GLU A 49 2.69 -3.32 10.28
CA GLU A 49 2.63 -4.75 9.95
C GLU A 49 2.84 -4.99 8.44
N GLY A 50 2.14 -4.22 7.60
CA GLY A 50 2.23 -4.33 6.16
C GLY A 50 3.62 -4.01 5.62
N VAL A 51 4.20 -2.88 6.02
CA VAL A 51 5.53 -2.43 5.58
C VAL A 51 6.63 -3.34 6.13
N GLY A 52 6.53 -3.77 7.39
CA GLY A 52 7.48 -4.70 7.99
C GLY A 52 7.53 -6.04 7.25
N SER A 53 6.39 -6.49 6.74
CA SER A 53 6.24 -7.78 6.05
C SER A 53 6.50 -7.75 4.54
N CYS A 54 6.81 -6.58 3.97
CA CYS A 54 6.99 -6.37 2.54
C CYS A 54 8.34 -5.71 2.20
N ASP A 55 8.93 -6.10 1.07
CA ASP A 55 10.11 -5.43 0.51
C ASP A 55 9.73 -4.28 -0.43
N ILE A 56 8.57 -4.39 -1.09
CA ILE A 56 8.05 -3.40 -2.04
C ILE A 56 6.64 -2.97 -1.61
N THR A 57 6.42 -1.67 -1.45
CA THR A 57 5.13 -1.09 -1.07
C THR A 57 4.67 -0.10 -2.12
N PHE A 58 3.48 -0.33 -2.70
CA PHE A 58 2.81 0.62 -3.59
C PHE A 58 1.78 1.43 -2.81
N SER A 59 1.72 2.74 -3.05
CA SER A 59 0.71 3.62 -2.45
C SER A 59 -0.13 4.32 -3.53
N TRP A 60 -1.44 4.44 -3.30
CA TRP A 60 -2.35 5.21 -4.15
C TRP A 60 -3.39 5.92 -3.31
N LEU A 61 -3.24 7.23 -3.17
CA LEU A 61 -4.05 8.08 -2.31
C LEU A 61 -4.53 9.30 -3.11
N GLY A 62 -5.64 9.89 -2.67
CA GLY A 62 -6.36 10.90 -3.45
C GLY A 62 -6.04 12.36 -3.10
N LEU A 63 -5.34 12.59 -2.00
CA LEU A 63 -5.03 13.91 -1.47
C LEU A 63 -3.59 13.95 -1.00
N ASP A 64 -2.94 15.10 -1.14
CA ASP A 64 -1.57 15.34 -0.71
C ASP A 64 -1.38 15.10 0.79
N SER A 65 -2.29 15.60 1.62
CA SER A 65 -2.23 15.36 3.07
C SER A 65 -2.25 13.85 3.38
N ALA A 66 -3.13 13.10 2.72
CA ALA A 66 -3.18 11.65 2.91
C ALA A 66 -1.88 10.96 2.50
N VAL A 67 -1.21 11.45 1.43
CA VAL A 67 0.11 10.96 1.05
C VAL A 67 1.14 11.29 2.13
N ALA A 68 1.24 12.54 2.56
CA ALA A 68 2.18 12.95 3.60
C ALA A 68 1.99 12.13 4.88
N ASP A 69 0.77 12.08 5.42
CA ASP A 69 0.43 11.37 6.66
C ASP A 69 0.83 9.89 6.59
N ILE A 70 0.58 9.23 5.45
CA ILE A 70 0.89 7.81 5.29
C ILE A 70 2.39 7.57 5.22
N TYR A 71 3.13 8.36 4.46
CA TYR A 71 4.58 8.19 4.37
C TYR A 71 5.28 8.53 5.68
N GLU A 72 4.81 9.53 6.42
CA GLU A 72 5.28 9.85 7.77
C GLU A 72 5.01 8.68 8.73
N SER A 73 3.77 8.15 8.74
CA SER A 73 3.43 6.96 9.55
C SER A 73 4.30 5.75 9.21
N MET A 74 4.61 5.52 7.92
CA MET A 74 5.50 4.43 7.51
C MET A 74 6.94 4.65 8.00
N ALA A 75 7.43 5.89 8.00
CA ALA A 75 8.79 6.23 8.43
C ALA A 75 8.96 6.18 9.96
N GLU A 76 7.94 6.57 10.72
CA GLU A 76 7.93 6.45 12.18
C GLU A 76 7.83 4.99 12.64
N GLY A 77 7.23 4.14 11.81
CA GLY A 77 6.77 2.82 12.19
C GLY A 77 7.81 1.70 12.25
N GLY A 78 9.05 1.94 11.82
CA GLY A 78 10.13 0.94 11.95
C GLY A 78 11.24 1.09 10.91
N ASP A 79 11.94 -0.02 10.65
CA ASP A 79 13.05 -0.06 9.72
C ASP A 79 12.56 -0.06 8.26
N ILE A 80 12.80 1.06 7.59
CA ILE A 80 12.52 1.26 6.16
C ILE A 80 13.76 1.05 5.28
N CYS A 81 14.92 0.73 5.87
CA CYS A 81 16.17 0.55 5.15
C CYS A 81 16.08 -0.61 4.16
N GLY A 82 16.54 -0.39 2.92
CA GLY A 82 16.52 -1.39 1.86
C GLY A 82 15.15 -1.70 1.25
N LYS A 83 14.06 -1.12 1.78
CA LYS A 83 12.70 -1.27 1.23
C LYS A 83 12.43 -0.29 0.10
N LEU A 84 11.61 -0.69 -0.86
CA LEU A 84 11.21 0.13 -2.00
C LEU A 84 9.77 0.65 -1.83
N PHE A 85 9.60 1.96 -1.85
CA PHE A 85 8.29 2.61 -1.79
C PHE A 85 7.98 3.26 -3.14
N ILE A 86 6.85 2.86 -3.75
CA ILE A 86 6.41 3.34 -5.06
C ILE A 86 5.13 4.15 -4.88
N GLY A 87 5.26 5.48 -4.98
CA GLY A 87 4.13 6.40 -4.94
C GLY A 87 3.45 6.51 -6.30
N CYS A 88 2.17 6.14 -6.39
CA CYS A 88 1.37 6.18 -7.62
C CYS A 88 0.28 7.27 -7.60
N SER A 89 0.27 8.12 -6.57
CA SER A 89 -0.67 9.22 -6.43
C SER A 89 -0.25 10.40 -7.32
N THR A 90 -1.21 11.11 -7.88
CA THR A 90 -0.96 12.47 -8.37
C THR A 90 -0.79 13.38 -7.17
N ILE A 91 0.38 14.02 -7.04
CA ILE A 91 0.71 14.94 -5.95
C ILE A 91 0.91 16.35 -6.49
N SER A 92 0.67 17.37 -5.67
CA SER A 92 1.00 18.75 -6.04
C SER A 92 2.51 18.97 -6.11
N PRO A 93 2.97 20.01 -6.84
CA PRO A 93 4.35 20.46 -6.78
C PRO A 93 4.82 20.87 -5.39
N GLU A 94 3.91 21.29 -4.50
CA GLU A 94 4.21 21.68 -3.12
C GLU A 94 4.59 20.48 -2.26
N LEU A 95 3.91 19.34 -2.42
CA LEU A 95 4.22 18.12 -1.69
C LEU A 95 5.48 17.41 -2.22
N ARG A 96 5.79 17.58 -3.51
CA ARG A 96 7.04 17.06 -4.07
C ARG A 96 8.22 17.74 -3.36
N LEU A 97 9.17 16.95 -2.87
CA LEU A 97 10.43 17.42 -2.25
C LEU A 97 11.02 18.60 -3.03
N ARG A 98 11.20 19.74 -2.35
CA ARG A 98 12.04 20.83 -2.82
C ARG A 98 13.45 20.56 -2.32
N ASN A 99 14.36 20.33 -3.27
CA ASN A 99 15.80 20.42 -3.03
C ASN A 99 16.20 21.86 -2.75
#